data_AF-A0A0S8DFN7-F1
#
_entry.id   AF-A0A0S8DFN7-F1
#
_cell.length_a   1.000
_cell.length_b   1.000
_cell.length_c   1.000
_cell.angle_alpha   90.00
_cell.angle_beta   90.00
_cell.angle_gamma   90.00
#
_symmetry.space_group_name_H-M   'P 1'
#
loop_
_entity.id
_entity.type
_entity.pdbx_description
1 polymer ?
#
loop_
_entity_poly.entity_id
_entity_poly.type
_entity_poly.pdbx_seq_one_letter_code
_entity_poly.pdbx_strand_id
1 'polypeptide(L)'
;MMLAASSYVWAIDFFPSRETIQRQLAVPEEMLVKALIEVSENRIGSALEQIESLLTVSPNFRLAQLVKGDLLLARSRPIETVGAGATRENVATELRAEARARLARYAMKPQAGLAPKYVLELPQTQKYALVLDSSMSTLFVFENSEEGLHYVADYYMSVGKNGTDKLREGDKRTPLGVYHVTGKLTPDQLTDFYGVGAFPINYPNEWDSLRGRDGYGIWLHGTPFDTYSRPPRASDGCVVLANEDMTELDRYVRPGATPVIITDGIEWSRQQDIRKTRQELAGQLEQWRVDWESRETSAYLRHYSSGFTSDGNNFEQWSARKHRVNAAKSWIKVGISDLSIVLYPGNASLAVVSFQQDYASSNLANIMQKRQYWIHEDNRWKILYEGAA
;
A
#
# COMPACT_ATOMS: atom_id res chain seq x y z
N MET A 1 53.73 -6.17 7.16
CA MET A 1 52.92 -5.36 8.09
C MET A 1 51.65 -4.99 7.35
N MET A 2 50.50 -5.39 7.89
CA MET A 2 49.19 -5.52 7.23
C MET A 2 48.69 -4.26 6.51
N LEU A 3 48.20 -4.44 5.28
CA LEU A 3 47.30 -3.52 4.61
C LEU A 3 45.88 -4.10 4.71
N ALA A 4 44.97 -3.28 5.22
CA ALA A 4 43.59 -3.63 5.51
C ALA A 4 42.81 -3.95 4.23
N ALA A 5 42.36 -5.20 4.11
CA ALA A 5 41.27 -5.56 3.22
C ALA A 5 39.97 -4.99 3.84
N SER A 6 39.41 -3.96 3.21
CA SER A 6 38.07 -3.48 3.55
C SER A 6 37.06 -4.47 2.98
N SER A 7 36.65 -5.39 3.85
CA SER A 7 35.72 -6.48 3.60
C SER A 7 34.30 -5.94 3.41
N TYR A 8 33.77 -6.06 2.20
CA TYR A 8 32.33 -6.05 1.95
C TYR A 8 31.73 -7.32 2.56
N VAL A 9 31.38 -7.25 3.85
CA VAL A 9 30.62 -8.26 4.57
C VAL A 9 29.34 -7.57 5.02
N TRP A 10 28.26 -7.76 4.26
CA TRP A 10 26.91 -7.66 4.79
C TRP A 10 26.36 -9.06 4.93
N ALA A 11 25.92 -9.35 6.15
CA ALA A 11 25.41 -10.63 6.62
C ALA A 11 24.32 -11.20 5.70
N ILE A 12 24.64 -12.32 5.06
CA ILE A 12 23.68 -13.25 4.47
C ILE A 12 23.91 -14.58 5.20
N ASP A 13 23.52 -14.63 6.47
CA ASP A 13 23.41 -15.89 7.21
C ASP A 13 21.95 -16.10 7.61
N PHE A 14 21.54 -17.37 7.55
CA PHE A 14 20.23 -17.97 7.84
C PHE A 14 19.28 -18.18 6.63
N PHE A 15 19.39 -19.37 6.03
CA PHE A 15 18.31 -20.04 5.31
C PHE A 15 17.88 -21.28 6.11
N PRO A 16 16.68 -21.32 6.70
CA PRO A 16 15.91 -22.55 6.82
C PRO A 16 15.02 -22.73 5.58
N SER A 17 14.79 -23.99 5.22
CA SER A 17 14.12 -24.44 3.99
C SER A 17 12.58 -24.42 4.04
N ARG A 18 12.00 -23.91 2.93
CA ARG A 18 10.75 -24.25 2.20
C ARG A 18 9.42 -24.41 2.96
N GLU A 19 8.53 -23.43 2.80
CA GLU A 19 7.68 -23.31 1.60
C GLU A 19 8.08 -22.05 0.84
N THR A 20 8.53 -22.18 -0.40
CA THR A 20 8.87 -21.02 -1.24
C THR A 20 7.63 -20.70 -2.03
N ILE A 21 6.89 -19.65 -1.65
CA ILE A 21 5.96 -19.01 -2.59
C ILE A 21 6.83 -18.62 -3.79
N GLN A 22 6.62 -19.28 -4.93
CA GLN A 22 7.45 -19.07 -6.11
C GLN A 22 7.11 -17.68 -6.65
N ARG A 23 7.93 -16.70 -6.25
CA ARG A 23 7.80 -15.30 -6.66
C ARG A 23 7.92 -15.22 -8.18
N GLN A 24 6.80 -14.98 -8.86
CA GLN A 24 6.80 -14.81 -10.31
C GLN A 24 7.16 -13.36 -10.62
N LEU A 25 8.42 -13.12 -10.99
CA LEU A 25 8.89 -11.84 -11.48
C LEU A 25 8.61 -11.72 -12.99
N ALA A 26 8.36 -10.50 -13.47
CA ALA A 26 8.39 -10.25 -14.91
C ALA A 26 9.79 -10.56 -15.47
N VAL A 27 9.87 -11.05 -16.70
CA VAL A 27 11.14 -11.47 -17.33
C VAL A 27 12.22 -10.36 -17.25
N PRO A 28 11.94 -9.08 -17.59
CA PRO A 28 12.97 -8.05 -17.51
C PRO A 28 13.48 -7.81 -16.08
N GLU A 29 12.61 -7.97 -15.08
CA GLU A 29 12.97 -7.84 -13.67
C GLU A 29 13.90 -8.95 -13.21
N GLU A 30 13.53 -10.19 -13.50
CA GLU A 30 14.31 -11.37 -13.13
C GLU A 30 15.72 -11.29 -13.73
N MET A 31 15.81 -10.94 -15.03
CA MET A 31 17.08 -10.81 -15.73
C MET A 31 17.96 -9.72 -15.12
N LEU A 32 17.40 -8.55 -14.79
CA LEU A 32 18.18 -7.47 -14.16
C LEU A 32 18.70 -7.90 -12.79
N VAL A 33 17.83 -8.42 -11.92
CA VAL A 33 18.22 -8.79 -10.56
C VAL A 33 19.28 -9.88 -10.58
N LYS A 34 19.12 -10.89 -11.44
CA LYS A 34 20.12 -11.94 -11.64
C LYS A 34 21.47 -11.35 -12.07
N ALA A 35 21.48 -10.44 -13.05
CA ALA A 35 22.71 -9.78 -13.47
C ALA A 35 23.38 -8.99 -12.33
N LEU A 36 22.61 -8.28 -11.51
CA LEU A 36 23.14 -7.53 -10.36
C LEU A 36 23.77 -8.46 -9.29
N ILE A 37 23.18 -9.63 -9.05
CA ILE A 37 23.73 -10.66 -8.16
C ILE A 37 25.03 -11.22 -8.76
N GLU A 38 25.03 -11.53 -10.06
CA GLU A 38 26.21 -12.03 -10.76
C GLU A 38 27.38 -11.03 -10.73
N VAL A 39 27.09 -9.73 -10.81
CA VAL A 39 28.09 -8.67 -10.57
C VAL A 39 28.68 -8.77 -9.16
N SER A 40 27.85 -8.92 -8.13
CA SER A 40 28.32 -9.04 -6.74
C SER A 40 29.17 -10.28 -6.49
N GLU A 41 28.97 -11.34 -7.28
CA GLU A 41 29.70 -12.60 -7.21
C GLU A 41 30.91 -12.62 -8.17
N ASN A 42 31.27 -11.47 -8.76
CA ASN A 42 32.36 -11.32 -9.72
C ASN A 42 32.20 -12.19 -10.99
N ARG A 43 30.97 -12.58 -11.34
CA ARG A 43 30.60 -13.33 -12.56
C ARG A 43 30.30 -12.36 -13.73
N ILE A 44 31.26 -11.49 -14.03
CA ILE A 44 31.10 -10.36 -14.98
C ILE A 44 30.66 -10.77 -16.39
N GLY A 45 31.21 -11.87 -16.93
CA GLY A 45 30.84 -12.36 -18.26
C GLY A 45 29.37 -12.79 -18.34
N SER A 46 28.92 -13.60 -17.38
CA SER A 46 27.52 -14.02 -17.25
C SER A 46 26.58 -12.83 -17.07
N ALA A 47 26.95 -11.88 -16.21
CA ALA A 47 26.16 -10.67 -15.99
C ALA A 47 26.01 -9.86 -17.28
N LEU A 48 27.07 -9.77 -18.11
CA LEU A 48 27.02 -9.06 -19.39
C LEU A 48 26.07 -9.74 -20.37
N GLU A 49 26.17 -11.06 -20.55
CA GLU A 49 25.24 -11.83 -21.40
C GLU A 49 23.78 -11.65 -20.96
N GLN A 50 23.54 -11.66 -19.64
CA GLN A 50 22.23 -11.48 -19.05
C GLN A 50 21.66 -10.07 -19.32
N ILE A 51 22.48 -9.04 -19.21
CA ILE A 51 22.10 -7.64 -19.49
C ILE A 51 21.90 -7.41 -21.00
N GLU A 52 22.72 -8.01 -21.86
CA GLU A 52 22.53 -7.88 -23.31
C GLU A 52 21.25 -8.56 -23.80
N SER A 53 20.93 -9.72 -23.22
CA SER A 53 19.65 -10.39 -23.45
C SER A 53 18.48 -9.53 -22.95
N LEU A 54 18.61 -8.92 -21.77
CA LEU A 54 17.59 -8.03 -21.19
C LEU A 54 17.32 -6.83 -22.12
N LEU A 55 18.38 -6.18 -22.59
CA LEU A 55 18.27 -5.01 -23.46
C LEU A 55 17.76 -5.32 -24.86
N THR A 56 17.72 -6.59 -25.26
CA THR A 56 17.03 -7.04 -26.49
C THR A 56 15.51 -6.97 -26.33
N VAL A 57 14.99 -7.25 -25.12
CA VAL A 57 13.55 -7.25 -24.81
C VAL A 57 13.09 -5.88 -24.29
N SER A 58 13.91 -5.21 -23.48
CA SER A 58 13.61 -3.92 -22.86
C SER A 58 14.74 -2.90 -23.12
N PRO A 59 14.88 -2.41 -24.37
CA PRO A 59 15.99 -1.53 -24.77
C PRO A 59 15.99 -0.18 -24.05
N ASN A 60 14.82 0.27 -23.59
CA ASN A 60 14.60 1.51 -22.85
C ASN A 60 14.82 1.36 -21.32
N PHE A 61 15.33 0.22 -20.84
CA PHE A 61 15.64 0.02 -19.43
C PHE A 61 16.96 0.71 -19.05
N ARG A 62 16.86 1.96 -18.60
CA ARG A 62 18.00 2.85 -18.30
C ARG A 62 18.99 2.27 -17.29
N LEU A 63 18.51 1.58 -16.24
CA LEU A 63 19.39 0.92 -15.29
C LEU A 63 20.20 -0.21 -15.95
N ALA A 64 19.57 -1.04 -16.77
CA ALA A 64 20.28 -2.09 -17.51
C ALA A 64 21.32 -1.50 -18.49
N GLN A 65 21.02 -0.38 -19.14
CA GLN A 65 22.00 0.34 -19.98
C GLN A 65 23.20 0.85 -19.17
N LEU A 66 22.96 1.40 -17.97
CA LEU A 66 24.04 1.82 -17.05
C LEU A 66 24.92 0.63 -16.64
N VAL A 67 24.30 -0.47 -16.22
CA VAL A 67 24.99 -1.69 -15.81
C VAL A 67 25.79 -2.28 -16.98
N LYS A 68 25.27 -2.25 -18.22
CA LYS A 68 26.03 -2.64 -19.42
C LYS A 68 27.31 -1.81 -19.56
N GLY A 69 27.18 -0.49 -19.43
CA GLY A 69 28.32 0.44 -19.50
C GLY A 69 29.39 0.12 -18.45
N ASP A 70 28.98 -0.15 -17.21
CA ASP A 70 29.89 -0.59 -16.15
C ASP A 70 30.54 -1.93 -16.52
N LEU A 71 29.77 -2.96 -16.88
CA LEU A 71 30.32 -4.28 -17.23
C LEU A 71 31.37 -4.22 -18.37
N LEU A 72 31.18 -3.32 -19.34
CA LEU A 72 32.18 -3.08 -20.40
C LEU A 72 33.44 -2.39 -19.86
N LEU A 73 33.29 -1.39 -18.99
CA LEU A 73 34.42 -0.75 -18.31
C LEU A 73 35.19 -1.72 -17.40
N ALA A 74 34.49 -2.68 -16.78
CA ALA A 74 35.07 -3.68 -15.90
C ALA A 74 36.13 -4.56 -16.58
N ARG A 75 36.09 -4.63 -17.93
CA ARG A 75 37.07 -5.37 -18.73
C ARG A 75 38.45 -4.71 -18.77
N SER A 76 38.54 -3.41 -18.51
CA SER A 76 39.80 -2.65 -18.56
C SER A 76 40.24 -2.11 -17.20
N ARG A 77 39.33 -1.99 -16.23
CA ARG A 77 39.61 -1.53 -14.88
C ARG A 77 38.59 -2.07 -13.86
N PRO A 78 38.96 -2.24 -12.57
CA PRO A 78 38.00 -2.57 -11.53
C PRO A 78 36.89 -1.52 -11.41
N ILE A 79 35.70 -1.95 -10.97
CA ILE A 79 34.55 -1.07 -10.70
C ILE A 79 34.16 -1.20 -9.24
N GLU A 80 34.05 -0.06 -8.57
CA GLU A 80 33.74 0.00 -7.13
C GLU A 80 32.24 0.17 -6.85
N THR A 81 31.47 0.68 -7.82
CA THR A 81 30.03 0.94 -7.67
C THR A 81 29.31 0.90 -9.02
N VAL A 82 28.01 0.61 -9.01
CA VAL A 82 27.13 0.85 -10.16
C VAL A 82 27.16 2.34 -10.54
N GLY A 83 27.25 2.62 -11.83
CA GLY A 83 27.38 3.93 -12.45
C GLY A 83 28.76 4.59 -12.30
N ALA A 84 29.84 3.84 -12.08
CA ALA A 84 31.19 4.40 -11.93
C ALA A 84 31.70 5.10 -13.20
N GLY A 85 31.15 4.75 -14.37
CA GLY A 85 31.49 5.37 -15.65
C GLY A 85 30.58 6.51 -16.11
N ALA A 86 29.57 6.89 -15.32
CA ALA A 86 28.53 7.81 -15.78
C ALA A 86 29.02 9.25 -15.89
N THR A 87 28.65 9.93 -16.98
CA THR A 87 28.97 11.36 -17.20
C THR A 87 28.03 12.30 -16.45
N ARG A 88 26.84 11.82 -16.07
CA ARG A 88 25.81 12.57 -15.34
C ARG A 88 25.58 11.96 -13.97
N GLU A 89 26.24 12.50 -12.95
CA GLU A 89 26.25 11.94 -11.59
C GLU A 89 24.86 11.89 -10.94
N ASN A 90 23.99 12.86 -11.24
CA ASN A 90 22.62 12.87 -10.72
C ASN A 90 21.80 11.67 -11.24
N VAL A 91 21.87 11.40 -12.54
CA VAL A 91 21.21 10.24 -13.16
C VAL A 91 21.80 8.93 -12.63
N ALA A 92 23.13 8.87 -12.48
CA ALA A 92 23.79 7.70 -11.93
C ALA A 92 23.35 7.41 -10.48
N THR A 93 23.21 8.45 -9.66
CA THR A 93 22.73 8.34 -8.27
C THR A 93 21.32 7.78 -8.20
N GLU A 94 20.41 8.27 -9.04
CA GLU A 94 19.03 7.79 -9.12
C GLU A 94 18.96 6.31 -9.54
N LEU A 95 19.73 5.91 -10.56
CA LEU A 95 19.78 4.53 -11.03
C LEU A 95 20.47 3.59 -10.01
N ARG A 96 21.48 4.06 -9.27
CA ARG A 96 22.05 3.33 -8.13
C ARG A 96 21.01 3.09 -7.05
N ALA A 97 20.18 4.09 -6.74
CA ALA A 97 19.10 3.93 -5.77
C ALA A 97 18.08 2.89 -6.23
N GLU A 98 17.73 2.88 -7.52
CA GLU A 98 16.88 1.85 -8.13
C GLU A 98 17.50 0.45 -7.99
N ALA A 99 18.77 0.27 -8.33
CA ALA A 99 19.45 -1.02 -8.20
C ALA A 99 19.44 -1.55 -6.75
N ARG A 100 19.72 -0.67 -5.78
CA ARG A 100 19.68 -1.02 -4.35
C ARG A 100 18.28 -1.41 -3.89
N ALA A 101 17.26 -0.66 -4.31
CA ALA A 101 15.87 -0.95 -3.95
C ALA A 101 15.42 -2.32 -4.50
N ARG A 102 15.76 -2.64 -5.76
CA ARG A 102 15.43 -3.93 -6.38
C ARG A 102 16.16 -5.11 -5.71
N LEU A 103 17.43 -4.95 -5.36
CA LEU A 103 18.17 -5.97 -4.61
C LEU A 103 17.63 -6.16 -3.19
N ALA A 104 17.30 -5.09 -2.48
CA ALA A 104 16.69 -5.17 -1.14
C ALA A 104 15.32 -5.87 -1.19
N ARG A 105 14.50 -5.52 -2.18
CA ARG A 105 13.23 -6.18 -2.47
C ARG A 105 13.40 -7.67 -2.80
N TYR A 106 14.40 -8.03 -3.61
CA TYR A 106 14.70 -9.43 -3.93
C TYR A 106 15.15 -10.24 -2.71
N ALA A 107 16.01 -9.65 -1.87
CA ALA A 107 16.51 -10.28 -0.65
C ALA A 107 15.42 -10.46 0.42
N MET A 108 14.35 -9.65 0.37
CA MET A 108 13.22 -9.76 1.30
C MET A 108 12.48 -11.08 1.09
N LYS A 109 12.42 -11.88 2.15
CA LYS A 109 11.60 -13.10 2.20
C LYS A 109 10.38 -12.83 3.08
N PRO A 110 9.15 -12.98 2.57
CA PRO A 110 7.97 -13.03 3.43
C PRO A 110 8.20 -14.05 4.55
N GLN A 111 8.12 -13.61 5.80
CA GLN A 111 8.35 -14.49 6.93
C GLN A 111 7.10 -15.34 7.17
N ALA A 112 7.28 -16.66 7.22
CA ALA A 112 6.17 -17.58 7.48
C ALA A 112 5.47 -17.22 8.80
N GLY A 113 4.15 -17.14 8.78
CA GLY A 113 3.32 -16.83 9.95
C GLY A 113 3.23 -15.34 10.33
N LEU A 114 3.88 -14.44 9.59
CA LEU A 114 3.68 -13.00 9.71
C LEU A 114 2.81 -12.46 8.58
N ALA A 115 2.03 -11.44 8.90
CA ALA A 115 1.25 -10.67 7.93
C ALA A 115 1.37 -9.17 8.26
N PRO A 116 1.09 -8.27 7.29
CA PRO A 116 1.00 -6.84 7.58
C PRO A 116 -0.05 -6.61 8.67
N LYS A 117 0.31 -5.90 9.73
CA LYS A 117 -0.60 -5.67 10.87
C LYS A 117 -1.88 -4.90 10.50
N TYR A 118 -1.89 -4.26 9.34
CA TYR A 118 -2.89 -3.27 8.96
C TYR A 118 -4.23 -3.89 8.57
N VAL A 119 -4.26 -5.09 8.01
CA VAL A 119 -5.51 -5.69 7.54
C VAL A 119 -6.01 -6.69 8.57
N LEU A 120 -7.07 -6.33 9.28
CA LEU A 120 -7.64 -7.16 10.35
C LEU A 120 -8.74 -8.08 9.82
N GLU A 121 -9.56 -7.57 8.92
CA GLU A 121 -10.67 -8.31 8.30
C GLU A 121 -11.00 -7.69 6.96
N LEU A 122 -11.29 -8.53 5.97
CA LEU A 122 -11.85 -8.13 4.68
C LEU A 122 -12.99 -9.08 4.36
N PRO A 123 -14.10 -8.60 3.77
CA PRO A 123 -15.15 -9.49 3.34
C PRO A 123 -14.69 -10.32 2.13
N GLN A 124 -15.30 -11.48 1.90
CA GLN A 124 -14.95 -12.37 0.77
C GLN A 124 -15.13 -11.71 -0.61
N THR A 125 -15.94 -10.65 -0.68
CA THR A 125 -16.10 -9.79 -1.86
C THR A 125 -14.84 -8.97 -2.16
N GLN A 126 -14.01 -8.68 -1.15
CA GLN A 126 -12.69 -8.06 -1.27
C GLN A 126 -11.61 -9.16 -1.30
N LYS A 127 -11.33 -9.68 -2.49
CA LYS A 127 -10.39 -10.79 -2.70
C LYS A 127 -8.92 -10.43 -2.51
N TYR A 128 -8.55 -9.15 -2.67
CA TYR A 128 -7.17 -8.72 -2.61
C TYR A 128 -7.02 -7.41 -1.85
N ALA A 129 -5.86 -7.22 -1.24
CA ALA A 129 -5.42 -5.95 -0.67
C ALA A 129 -4.03 -5.59 -1.20
N LEU A 130 -3.82 -4.31 -1.49
CA LEU A 130 -2.51 -3.78 -1.86
C LEU A 130 -1.87 -3.13 -0.64
N VAL A 131 -0.64 -3.52 -0.31
CA VAL A 131 0.15 -2.91 0.76
C VAL A 131 1.44 -2.37 0.17
N LEU A 132 1.60 -1.06 0.17
CA LEU A 132 2.71 -0.34 -0.43
C LEU A 132 3.69 0.08 0.66
N ASP A 133 4.94 -0.35 0.53
CA ASP A 133 6.03 0.02 1.42
C ASP A 133 7.00 0.98 0.69
N SER A 134 6.91 2.27 0.98
CA SER A 134 7.78 3.27 0.37
C SER A 134 9.24 3.12 0.76
N SER A 135 9.53 2.57 1.94
CA SER A 135 10.90 2.35 2.41
C SER A 135 11.60 1.26 1.59
N MET A 136 10.83 0.29 1.11
CA MET A 136 11.28 -0.82 0.27
C MET A 136 11.03 -0.60 -1.23
N SER A 137 10.39 0.52 -1.61
CA SER A 137 9.98 0.77 -3.01
C SER A 137 9.20 -0.41 -3.61
N THR A 138 8.34 -1.04 -2.80
CA THR A 138 7.68 -2.30 -3.15
C THR A 138 6.17 -2.22 -2.87
N LEU A 139 5.38 -2.58 -3.87
CA LEU A 139 3.95 -2.83 -3.74
C LEU A 139 3.73 -4.32 -3.55
N PHE A 140 3.12 -4.72 -2.44
CA PHE A 140 2.74 -6.11 -2.16
C PHE A 140 1.26 -6.34 -2.46
N VAL A 141 0.97 -7.52 -3.01
CA VAL A 141 -0.40 -8.01 -3.21
C VAL A 141 -0.64 -9.16 -2.24
N PHE A 142 -1.70 -9.04 -1.46
CA PHE A 142 -2.19 -10.09 -0.58
C PHE A 142 -3.57 -10.57 -1.05
N GLU A 143 -3.73 -11.88 -1.15
CA GLU A 143 -5.04 -12.53 -1.33
C GLU A 143 -5.72 -12.72 0.03
N ASN A 144 -7.00 -12.40 0.09
CA ASN A 144 -7.86 -12.61 1.23
C ASN A 144 -8.50 -14.01 1.13
N SER A 145 -8.22 -14.87 2.10
CA SER A 145 -8.81 -16.19 2.24
C SER A 145 -9.46 -16.37 3.62
N GLU A 146 -10.12 -17.51 3.86
CA GLU A 146 -10.63 -17.87 5.19
C GLU A 146 -9.51 -18.02 6.25
N GLU A 147 -8.29 -18.36 5.83
CA GLU A 147 -7.12 -18.51 6.71
C GLU A 147 -6.42 -17.17 7.00
N GLY A 148 -6.81 -16.11 6.29
CA GLY A 148 -6.29 -14.75 6.42
C GLY A 148 -5.64 -14.24 5.14
N LEU A 149 -4.77 -13.24 5.28
CA LEU A 149 -4.02 -12.70 4.15
C LEU A 149 -2.84 -13.58 3.76
N HIS A 150 -2.74 -13.91 2.48
CA HIS A 150 -1.61 -14.64 1.89
C HIS A 150 -0.91 -13.77 0.87
N TYR A 151 0.42 -13.69 0.96
CA TYR A 151 1.22 -13.00 -0.05
C TYR A 151 1.13 -13.75 -1.39
N VAL A 152 0.84 -13.05 -2.48
CA VAL A 152 0.73 -13.66 -3.82
C VAL A 152 1.63 -13.02 -4.86
N ALA A 153 1.93 -11.73 -4.74
CA ALA A 153 2.80 -11.02 -5.68
C ALA A 153 3.41 -9.76 -5.06
N ASP A 154 4.43 -9.23 -5.71
CA ASP A 154 4.89 -7.86 -5.46
C ASP A 154 5.58 -7.25 -6.69
N TYR A 155 5.64 -5.93 -6.68
CA TYR A 155 6.14 -5.12 -7.79
C TYR A 155 7.02 -3.99 -7.28
N TYR A 156 8.03 -3.65 -8.07
CA TYR A 156 8.85 -2.48 -7.78
C TYR A 156 8.03 -1.24 -8.11
N MET A 157 8.08 -0.24 -7.26
CA MET A 157 7.33 1.00 -7.44
C MET A 157 8.19 2.23 -7.17
N SER A 158 7.89 3.32 -7.87
CA SER A 158 8.33 4.66 -7.53
C SER A 158 7.23 5.41 -6.79
N VAL A 159 7.63 6.23 -5.82
CA VAL A 159 6.76 7.16 -5.09
C VAL A 159 7.15 8.62 -5.38
N GLY A 160 6.47 9.54 -4.70
CA GLY A 160 6.73 10.98 -4.75
C GLY A 160 8.19 11.30 -4.46
N LYS A 161 8.77 12.24 -5.22
CA LYS A 161 10.19 12.58 -5.08
C LYS A 161 10.57 13.18 -3.73
N ASN A 162 9.60 13.76 -3.02
CA ASN A 162 9.76 14.26 -1.66
C ASN A 162 9.40 13.20 -0.59
N GLY A 163 9.23 11.93 -0.99
CA GLY A 163 8.88 10.82 -0.11
C GLY A 163 7.37 10.69 0.11
N THR A 164 6.99 10.30 1.32
CA THR A 164 5.60 10.07 1.72
C THR A 164 5.08 11.16 2.66
N ASP A 165 3.90 10.95 3.24
CA ASP A 165 3.18 11.87 4.13
C ASP A 165 2.76 13.17 3.43
N LYS A 166 1.96 13.00 2.38
CA LYS A 166 1.34 14.12 1.65
C LYS A 166 0.49 14.98 2.59
N LEU A 167 0.74 16.29 2.57
CA LEU A 167 0.02 17.27 3.38
C LEU A 167 -0.71 18.31 2.53
N ARG A 168 -0.17 18.66 1.35
CA ARG A 168 -0.72 19.74 0.52
C ARG A 168 -0.58 19.51 -0.98
N GLU A 169 -1.36 20.19 -1.80
CA GLU A 169 -1.23 20.21 -3.25
C GLU A 169 0.19 20.65 -3.66
N GLY A 170 0.78 19.97 -4.64
CA GLY A 170 2.10 20.31 -5.17
C GLY A 170 3.29 20.01 -4.25
N ASP A 171 3.11 19.38 -3.09
CA ASP A 171 4.20 19.00 -2.18
C ASP A 171 5.06 17.81 -2.67
N LYS A 172 4.61 17.13 -3.73
CA LYS A 172 5.29 16.04 -4.44
C LYS A 172 5.56 14.82 -3.56
N ARG A 173 4.69 14.60 -2.59
CA ARG A 173 4.69 13.45 -1.68
C ARG A 173 3.57 12.48 -2.03
N THR A 174 3.82 11.20 -1.80
CA THR A 174 2.77 10.17 -1.82
C THR A 174 2.08 10.13 -0.46
N PRO A 175 0.75 10.04 -0.38
CA PRO A 175 0.06 10.02 0.91
C PRO A 175 0.36 8.76 1.73
N LEU A 176 0.29 8.87 3.05
CA LEU A 176 0.30 7.72 3.98
C LEU A 176 -1.10 7.48 4.49
N GLY A 177 -1.56 6.22 4.41
CA GLY A 177 -2.88 5.88 4.90
C GLY A 177 -3.56 4.69 4.24
N VAL A 178 -4.86 4.61 4.47
CA VAL A 178 -5.75 3.62 3.86
C VAL A 178 -6.61 4.32 2.82
N TYR A 179 -6.52 3.83 1.59
CA TYR A 179 -7.22 4.35 0.43
C TYR A 179 -7.97 3.25 -0.30
N HIS A 180 -8.86 3.63 -1.22
CA HIS A 180 -9.60 2.72 -2.08
C HIS A 180 -9.47 3.20 -3.52
N VAL A 181 -9.37 2.23 -4.43
CA VAL A 181 -9.40 2.51 -5.86
C VAL A 181 -10.80 2.96 -6.25
N THR A 182 -10.91 4.13 -6.89
CA THR A 182 -12.20 4.74 -7.25
C THR A 182 -12.60 4.46 -8.70
N GLY A 183 -11.66 4.02 -9.53
CA GLY A 183 -11.91 3.70 -10.93
C GLY A 183 -10.72 3.05 -11.61
N LYS A 184 -10.86 2.81 -12.91
CA LYS A 184 -9.81 2.36 -13.82
C LYS A 184 -9.82 3.27 -15.03
N LEU A 185 -8.66 3.79 -15.39
CA LEU A 185 -8.45 4.58 -16.60
C LEU A 185 -7.67 3.73 -17.61
N THR A 186 -8.22 3.60 -18.81
CA THR A 186 -7.61 2.87 -19.92
C THR A 186 -6.71 3.80 -20.76
N PRO A 187 -5.80 3.26 -21.59
CA PRO A 187 -4.86 4.08 -22.37
C PRO A 187 -5.51 5.17 -23.23
N ASP A 188 -6.71 4.94 -23.76
CA ASP A 188 -7.47 5.91 -24.57
C ASP A 188 -7.95 7.14 -23.78
N GLN A 189 -7.96 7.06 -22.44
CA GLN A 189 -8.32 8.14 -21.53
C GLN A 189 -7.09 8.88 -20.97
N LEU A 190 -5.88 8.44 -21.33
CA LEU A 190 -4.63 8.87 -20.73
C LEU A 190 -3.68 9.43 -21.80
N THR A 191 -2.79 10.31 -21.38
CA THR A 191 -1.60 10.61 -22.18
C THR A 191 -0.57 9.50 -22.00
N ASP A 192 0.37 9.38 -22.96
CA ASP A 192 1.45 8.38 -22.91
C ASP A 192 2.24 8.39 -21.60
N PHE A 193 2.24 9.51 -20.86
CA PHE A 193 2.91 9.64 -19.57
C PHE A 193 2.48 8.58 -18.53
N TYR A 194 1.23 8.12 -18.59
CA TYR A 194 0.67 7.18 -17.63
C TYR A 194 0.77 5.70 -18.07
N GLY A 195 1.36 5.45 -19.25
CA GLY A 195 1.58 4.10 -19.76
C GLY A 195 0.28 3.36 -20.07
N VAL A 196 0.23 2.09 -19.67
CA VAL A 196 -0.86 1.16 -20.06
C VAL A 196 -2.16 1.32 -19.26
N GLY A 197 -2.20 2.20 -18.27
CA GLY A 197 -3.41 2.43 -17.48
C GLY A 197 -3.13 3.09 -16.13
N ALA A 198 -4.22 3.48 -15.45
CA ALA A 198 -4.14 4.05 -14.11
C ALA A 198 -5.33 3.62 -13.22
N PHE A 199 -5.07 3.50 -11.92
CA PHE A 199 -6.06 3.31 -10.87
C PHE A 199 -6.04 4.51 -9.93
N PRO A 200 -6.99 5.45 -10.08
CA PRO A 200 -7.14 6.54 -9.14
C PRO A 200 -7.50 6.03 -7.74
N ILE A 201 -6.92 6.64 -6.70
CA ILE A 201 -7.30 6.38 -5.31
C ILE A 201 -8.07 7.58 -4.73
N ASN A 202 -8.85 7.34 -3.68
CA ASN A 202 -9.66 8.37 -3.01
C ASN A 202 -8.86 9.33 -2.11
N TYR A 203 -7.67 9.78 -2.53
CA TYR A 203 -6.96 10.86 -1.83
C TYR A 203 -7.47 12.24 -2.29
N PRO A 204 -7.71 13.19 -1.37
CA PRO A 204 -7.75 13.03 0.08
C PRO A 204 -8.98 12.22 0.50
N ASN A 205 -8.78 11.26 1.43
CA ASN A 205 -9.90 10.54 2.01
C ASN A 205 -10.55 11.39 3.12
N GLU A 206 -11.51 10.81 3.84
CA GLU A 206 -12.23 11.49 4.91
C GLU A 206 -11.26 11.89 6.05
N TRP A 207 -10.30 11.04 6.38
CA TRP A 207 -9.28 11.35 7.38
C TRP A 207 -8.33 12.46 6.96
N ASP A 208 -7.87 12.44 5.71
CA ASP A 208 -7.02 13.49 5.16
C ASP A 208 -7.75 14.84 5.19
N SER A 209 -9.02 14.85 4.80
CA SER A 209 -9.89 16.03 4.83
C SER A 209 -10.06 16.56 6.26
N LEU A 210 -10.30 15.69 7.24
CA LEU A 210 -10.39 16.06 8.66
C LEU A 210 -9.08 16.64 9.22
N ARG A 211 -7.94 16.27 8.62
CA ARG A 211 -6.62 16.80 8.97
C ARG A 211 -6.23 18.05 8.17
N GLY A 212 -7.15 18.57 7.35
CA GLY A 212 -6.92 19.75 6.53
C GLY A 212 -5.87 19.52 5.44
N ARG A 213 -5.69 18.26 5.01
CA ARG A 213 -4.84 17.91 3.87
C ARG A 213 -5.61 18.13 2.57
N ASP A 214 -4.92 18.61 1.56
CA ASP A 214 -5.50 18.89 0.24
C ASP A 214 -4.65 18.29 -0.91
N GLY A 215 -5.05 18.60 -2.15
CA GLY A 215 -4.54 18.02 -3.39
C GLY A 215 -5.50 16.99 -3.99
N TYR A 216 -5.09 16.39 -5.10
CA TYR A 216 -5.88 15.43 -5.87
C TYR A 216 -4.96 14.62 -6.80
N GLY A 217 -5.54 13.71 -7.58
CA GLY A 217 -4.84 13.07 -8.70
C GLY A 217 -3.75 12.09 -8.31
N ILE A 218 -3.85 11.46 -7.13
CA ILE A 218 -2.94 10.39 -6.73
C ILE A 218 -3.42 9.09 -7.33
N TRP A 219 -2.63 8.52 -8.24
CA TRP A 219 -2.97 7.29 -8.97
C TRP A 219 -1.88 6.23 -8.81
N LEU A 220 -2.25 4.96 -8.96
CA LEU A 220 -1.31 3.88 -9.31
C LEU A 220 -1.29 3.79 -10.83
N HIS A 221 -0.16 3.98 -11.50
CA HIS A 221 -0.09 4.00 -12.96
C HIS A 221 1.22 3.45 -13.54
N GLY A 222 1.25 3.26 -14.86
CA GLY A 222 2.42 2.75 -15.59
C GLY A 222 3.48 3.79 -15.88
N THR A 223 4.54 3.41 -16.58
CA THR A 223 5.57 4.35 -17.06
C THR A 223 5.25 4.83 -18.47
N PRO A 224 5.79 6.01 -18.87
CA PRO A 224 5.85 6.36 -20.28
C PRO A 224 6.55 5.27 -21.10
N PHE A 225 6.10 5.02 -22.33
CA PHE A 225 6.63 3.94 -23.18
C PHE A 225 8.11 4.11 -23.59
N ASP A 226 8.69 5.29 -23.38
CA ASP A 226 10.11 5.56 -23.63
C ASP A 226 11.03 5.16 -22.45
N THR A 227 10.48 4.60 -21.37
CA THR A 227 11.24 4.11 -20.21
C THR A 227 10.57 2.89 -19.56
N TYR A 228 11.37 1.88 -19.23
CA TYR A 228 10.85 0.67 -18.56
C TYR A 228 10.41 0.96 -17.11
N SER A 229 11.19 1.74 -16.37
CA SER A 229 10.99 2.02 -14.95
C SER A 229 11.38 3.46 -14.61
N ARG A 230 11.09 3.87 -13.37
CA ARG A 230 11.53 5.13 -12.78
C ARG A 230 12.33 4.87 -11.50
N PRO A 231 13.26 5.76 -11.12
CA PRO A 231 13.94 5.70 -9.83
C PRO A 231 12.95 5.71 -8.65
N PRO A 232 13.32 5.23 -7.45
CA PRO A 232 12.39 5.04 -6.33
C PRO A 232 11.57 6.26 -5.92
N ARG A 233 12.12 7.46 -6.13
CA ARG A 233 11.54 8.75 -5.73
C ARG A 233 11.54 9.71 -6.91
N ALA A 234 10.62 9.51 -7.85
CA ALA A 234 10.60 10.24 -9.11
C ALA A 234 9.24 10.86 -9.49
N SER A 235 8.14 10.46 -8.85
CA SER A 235 6.81 10.98 -9.19
C SER A 235 6.53 12.31 -8.48
N ASP A 236 5.43 12.97 -8.85
CA ASP A 236 4.90 14.13 -8.12
C ASP A 236 3.82 13.73 -7.09
N GLY A 237 3.75 12.45 -6.72
CA GLY A 237 2.87 11.92 -5.67
C GLY A 237 2.22 10.58 -6.00
N CYS A 238 2.09 10.25 -7.29
CA CYS A 238 1.59 8.96 -7.76
C CYS A 238 2.50 7.78 -7.36
N VAL A 239 1.92 6.59 -7.38
CA VAL A 239 2.66 5.33 -7.31
C VAL A 239 2.85 4.84 -8.74
N VAL A 240 4.10 4.64 -9.15
CA VAL A 240 4.42 4.32 -10.55
C VAL A 240 5.07 2.95 -10.65
N LEU A 241 4.54 2.09 -11.50
CA LEU A 241 5.02 0.74 -11.78
C LEU A 241 5.46 0.61 -13.24
N ALA A 242 6.25 -0.40 -13.57
CA ALA A 242 6.50 -0.76 -14.97
C ALA A 242 5.19 -1.16 -15.66
N ASN A 243 5.09 -1.00 -16.99
CA ASN A 243 3.85 -1.29 -17.73
C ASN A 243 3.46 -2.76 -17.67
N GLU A 244 4.43 -3.67 -17.68
CA GLU A 244 4.22 -5.10 -17.50
C GLU A 244 3.65 -5.41 -16.11
N ASP A 245 4.23 -4.80 -15.06
CA ASP A 245 3.76 -4.93 -13.68
C ASP A 245 2.35 -4.35 -13.51
N MET A 246 2.03 -3.21 -14.14
CA MET A 246 0.68 -2.65 -14.15
C MET A 246 -0.34 -3.56 -14.82
N THR A 247 0.05 -4.23 -15.90
CA THR A 247 -0.81 -5.17 -16.62
C THR A 247 -1.15 -6.37 -15.74
N GLU A 248 -0.17 -6.87 -14.99
CA GLU A 248 -0.41 -7.94 -14.00
C GLU A 248 -1.25 -7.46 -12.81
N LEU A 249 -1.01 -6.23 -12.35
CA LEU A 249 -1.75 -5.64 -11.22
C LEU A 249 -3.26 -5.55 -11.48
N ASP A 250 -3.68 -5.35 -12.74
CA ASP A 250 -5.09 -5.29 -13.15
C ASP A 250 -5.91 -6.53 -12.73
N ARG A 251 -5.26 -7.69 -12.60
CA ARG A 251 -5.92 -8.93 -12.19
C ARG A 251 -6.42 -8.85 -10.74
N TYR A 252 -5.74 -8.07 -9.90
CA TYR A 252 -5.97 -7.98 -8.45
C TYR A 252 -6.81 -6.76 -8.04
N VAL A 253 -6.86 -5.73 -8.90
CA VAL A 253 -7.51 -4.46 -8.55
C VAL A 253 -8.96 -4.43 -9.03
N ARG A 254 -9.88 -4.15 -8.10
CA ARG A 254 -11.29 -3.91 -8.38
C ARG A 254 -11.70 -2.56 -7.76
N PRO A 255 -12.13 -1.58 -8.57
CA PRO A 255 -12.65 -0.32 -8.05
C PRO A 255 -13.76 -0.53 -7.01
N GLY A 256 -13.71 0.24 -5.93
CA GLY A 256 -14.62 0.15 -4.79
C GLY A 256 -14.40 -1.03 -3.84
N ALA A 257 -13.60 -2.03 -4.23
CA ALA A 257 -13.39 -3.24 -3.43
C ALA A 257 -11.96 -3.37 -2.91
N THR A 258 -10.93 -3.13 -3.72
CA THR A 258 -9.54 -3.37 -3.31
C THR A 258 -9.02 -2.21 -2.45
N PRO A 259 -8.70 -2.43 -1.15
CA PRO A 259 -8.03 -1.43 -0.34
C PRO A 259 -6.56 -1.28 -0.75
N VAL A 260 -6.05 -0.05 -0.63
CA VAL A 260 -4.67 0.35 -0.89
C VAL A 260 -4.11 0.98 0.37
N ILE A 261 -3.23 0.24 1.05
CA ILE A 261 -2.57 0.68 2.28
C ILE A 261 -1.19 1.20 1.90
N ILE A 262 -0.90 2.47 2.19
CA ILE A 262 0.40 3.09 1.89
C ILE A 262 1.12 3.41 3.19
N THR A 263 2.27 2.78 3.41
CA THR A 263 3.12 2.92 4.60
C THR A 263 4.57 3.24 4.23
N ASP A 264 5.33 3.76 5.20
CA ASP A 264 6.78 3.93 5.12
C ASP A 264 7.47 2.93 6.05
N GLY A 265 7.52 1.67 5.61
CA GLY A 265 7.88 0.52 6.42
C GLY A 265 6.66 -0.27 6.86
N ILE A 266 6.53 -1.51 6.37
CA ILE A 266 5.49 -2.42 6.84
C ILE A 266 5.84 -2.92 8.24
N GLU A 267 4.86 -2.76 9.13
CA GLU A 267 4.88 -3.39 10.44
C GLU A 267 4.24 -4.78 10.34
N TRP A 268 5.08 -5.79 10.51
CA TRP A 268 4.70 -7.19 10.47
C TRP A 268 4.23 -7.65 11.86
N SER A 269 3.16 -8.43 11.90
CA SER A 269 2.61 -8.97 13.14
C SER A 269 2.27 -10.45 13.00
N ARG A 270 2.31 -11.17 14.13
CA ARG A 270 1.88 -12.57 14.18
C ARG A 270 0.38 -12.62 13.95
N GLN A 271 -0.10 -13.61 13.20
CA GLN A 271 -1.54 -13.76 12.94
C GLN A 271 -2.39 -13.78 14.22
N GLN A 272 -1.88 -14.34 15.32
CA GLN A 272 -2.61 -14.36 16.60
C GLN A 272 -2.83 -12.96 17.20
N ASP A 273 -1.87 -12.04 17.03
CA ASP A 273 -1.99 -10.67 17.53
C ASP A 273 -2.98 -9.88 16.66
N ILE A 274 -2.93 -10.09 15.34
CA ILE A 274 -3.91 -9.54 14.38
C ILE A 274 -5.33 -10.01 14.75
N ARG A 275 -5.52 -11.32 14.98
CA ARG A 275 -6.82 -11.90 15.39
C ARG A 275 -7.32 -11.31 16.71
N LYS A 276 -6.44 -11.07 17.68
CA LYS A 276 -6.79 -10.45 18.96
C LYS A 276 -7.31 -9.02 18.74
N THR A 277 -6.56 -8.18 18.03
CA THR A 277 -7.00 -6.79 17.73
C THR A 277 -8.30 -6.77 16.92
N ARG A 278 -8.45 -7.70 15.96
CA ARG A 278 -9.70 -7.89 15.21
C ARG A 278 -10.87 -8.18 16.15
N GLN A 279 -10.73 -9.13 17.07
CA GLN A 279 -11.80 -9.49 18.02
C GLN A 279 -12.18 -8.33 18.94
N GLU A 280 -11.20 -7.56 19.42
CA GLU A 280 -11.42 -6.39 20.28
C GLU A 280 -12.23 -5.28 19.57
N LEU A 281 -11.92 -4.99 18.31
CA LEU A 281 -12.61 -3.96 17.53
C LEU A 281 -13.97 -4.46 17.02
N ALA A 282 -14.05 -5.69 16.50
CA ALA A 282 -15.31 -6.29 16.06
C ALA A 282 -16.32 -6.43 17.22
N GLY A 283 -15.86 -6.76 18.43
CA GLY A 283 -16.72 -6.79 19.61
C GLY A 283 -17.29 -5.42 19.99
N GLN A 284 -16.51 -4.35 19.81
CA GLN A 284 -16.99 -2.98 20.04
C GLN A 284 -17.96 -2.50 18.96
N LEU A 285 -17.73 -2.87 17.71
CA LEU A 285 -18.69 -2.64 16.62
C LEU A 285 -20.02 -3.35 16.91
N GLU A 286 -19.99 -4.60 17.37
CA GLU A 286 -21.20 -5.34 17.71
C GLU A 286 -21.93 -4.72 18.91
N GLN A 287 -21.21 -4.28 19.95
CA GLN A 287 -21.84 -3.57 21.07
C GLN A 287 -22.46 -2.24 20.63
N TRP A 288 -21.83 -1.50 19.72
CA TRP A 288 -22.40 -0.30 19.12
C TRP A 288 -23.72 -0.59 18.39
N ARG A 289 -23.78 -1.69 17.63
CA ARG A 289 -24.97 -2.14 16.90
C ARG A 289 -26.11 -2.49 17.86
N VAL A 290 -25.83 -3.27 18.90
CA VAL A 290 -26.79 -3.67 19.93
C VAL A 290 -27.32 -2.46 20.70
N ASP A 291 -26.44 -1.55 21.13
CA ASP A 291 -26.85 -0.34 21.85
C ASP A 291 -27.70 0.57 20.95
N TRP A 292 -27.44 0.60 19.64
CA TRP A 292 -28.29 1.31 18.69
C TRP A 292 -29.69 0.68 18.59
N GLU A 293 -29.80 -0.65 18.48
CA GLU A 293 -31.10 -1.35 18.45
C GLU A 293 -31.92 -1.15 19.73
N SER A 294 -31.25 -1.04 20.88
CA SER A 294 -31.91 -0.84 22.17
C SER A 294 -32.68 0.47 22.28
N ARG A 295 -32.34 1.47 21.45
CA ARG A 295 -32.78 2.88 21.51
C ARG A 295 -32.33 3.66 22.76
N GLU A 296 -31.53 3.05 23.64
CA GLU A 296 -30.88 3.73 24.76
C GLU A 296 -29.81 4.69 24.23
N THR A 297 -30.22 5.93 23.95
CA THR A 297 -29.38 6.88 23.19
C THR A 297 -28.08 7.19 23.92
N SER A 298 -28.10 7.27 25.25
CA SER A 298 -26.89 7.46 26.04
C SER A 298 -25.94 6.27 25.95
N ALA A 299 -26.44 5.04 25.75
CA ALA A 299 -25.59 3.87 25.52
C ALA A 299 -24.91 3.93 24.15
N TYR A 300 -25.70 4.19 23.11
CA TYR A 300 -25.23 4.39 21.75
C TYR A 300 -24.16 5.49 21.65
N LEU A 301 -24.35 6.63 22.32
CA LEU A 301 -23.43 7.76 22.26
C LEU A 301 -22.09 7.52 22.98
N ARG A 302 -21.98 6.52 23.88
CA ARG A 302 -20.70 6.19 24.55
C ARG A 302 -19.65 5.58 23.62
N HIS A 303 -20.06 5.14 22.43
CA HIS A 303 -19.17 4.60 21.40
C HIS A 303 -18.48 5.70 20.58
N TYR A 304 -18.86 6.96 20.74
CA TYR A 304 -18.35 8.08 19.95
C TYR A 304 -17.29 8.86 20.74
N SER A 305 -16.22 9.29 20.06
CA SER A 305 -15.19 10.16 20.64
C SER A 305 -15.75 11.57 20.86
N SER A 306 -15.22 12.30 21.85
CA SER A 306 -15.53 13.73 22.01
C SER A 306 -15.06 14.55 20.80
N GLY A 307 -14.06 14.05 20.05
CA GLY A 307 -13.60 14.64 18.79
C GLY A 307 -14.45 14.25 17.58
N PHE A 308 -15.59 13.58 17.76
CA PHE A 308 -16.40 13.07 16.66
C PHE A 308 -16.90 14.15 15.70
N THR A 309 -16.92 13.81 14.42
CA THR A 309 -17.44 14.64 13.34
C THR A 309 -18.09 13.80 12.24
N SER A 310 -19.15 14.32 11.63
CA SER A 310 -19.88 13.68 10.52
C SER A 310 -20.67 14.72 9.73
N ASP A 311 -20.41 14.84 8.42
CA ASP A 311 -21.10 15.77 7.51
C ASP A 311 -21.19 17.21 8.06
N GLY A 312 -20.08 17.71 8.62
CA GLY A 312 -20.00 19.04 9.23
C GLY A 312 -20.65 19.17 10.62
N ASN A 313 -21.23 18.10 11.17
CA ASN A 313 -21.78 18.08 12.52
C ASN A 313 -20.74 17.59 13.52
N ASN A 314 -20.61 18.29 14.64
CA ASN A 314 -19.80 17.84 15.77
C ASN A 314 -20.57 16.85 16.68
N PHE A 315 -19.89 16.32 17.70
CA PHE A 315 -20.47 15.39 18.67
C PHE A 315 -21.76 15.92 19.35
N GLU A 316 -21.80 17.18 19.76
CA GLU A 316 -22.96 17.75 20.46
C GLU A 316 -24.20 17.82 19.54
N GLN A 317 -24.01 18.29 18.32
CA GLN A 317 -25.05 18.37 17.30
C GLN A 317 -25.55 16.97 16.92
N TRP A 318 -24.63 16.01 16.77
CA TRP A 318 -24.95 14.61 16.53
C TRP A 318 -25.77 13.99 17.66
N SER A 319 -25.34 14.22 18.92
CA SER A 319 -26.02 13.75 20.13
C SER A 319 -27.45 14.27 20.20
N ALA A 320 -27.64 15.59 20.10
CA ALA A 320 -28.96 16.21 20.14
C ALA A 320 -29.88 15.71 19.01
N ARG A 321 -29.32 15.46 17.82
CA ARG A 321 -30.06 14.86 16.70
C ARG A 321 -30.47 13.42 17.02
N LYS A 322 -29.57 12.59 17.53
CA LYS A 322 -29.84 11.17 17.81
C LYS A 322 -30.84 10.97 18.95
N HIS A 323 -30.83 11.83 19.97
CA HIS A 323 -31.88 11.84 21.00
C HIS A 323 -33.28 12.06 20.38
N ARG A 324 -33.43 13.05 19.49
CA ARG A 324 -34.69 13.30 18.79
C ARG A 324 -35.10 12.16 17.88
N VAL A 325 -34.17 11.63 17.08
CA VAL A 325 -34.43 10.55 16.12
C VAL A 325 -34.85 9.28 16.84
N ASN A 326 -34.13 8.85 17.87
CA ASN A 326 -34.41 7.60 18.59
C ASN A 326 -35.72 7.67 19.39
N ALA A 327 -36.05 8.82 19.99
CA ALA A 327 -37.31 9.02 20.70
C ALA A 327 -38.55 8.84 19.81
N ALA A 328 -38.41 9.11 18.50
CA ALA A 328 -39.48 8.94 17.52
C ALA A 328 -39.62 7.49 16.98
N LYS A 329 -38.78 6.54 17.42
CA LYS A 329 -38.82 5.13 16.95
C LYS A 329 -39.40 4.23 18.02
N SER A 330 -40.28 3.29 17.66
CA SER A 330 -40.76 2.24 18.56
C SER A 330 -39.88 0.97 18.54
N TRP A 331 -39.14 0.75 17.45
CA TRP A 331 -38.15 -0.33 17.31
C TRP A 331 -37.09 0.05 16.27
N ILE A 332 -35.90 -0.56 16.40
CA ILE A 332 -34.77 -0.44 15.46
C ILE A 332 -34.17 -1.84 15.26
N LYS A 333 -33.77 -2.14 14.02
CA LYS A 333 -33.02 -3.32 13.60
C LYS A 333 -31.87 -2.89 12.70
N VAL A 334 -30.69 -3.42 12.95
CA VAL A 334 -29.46 -3.10 12.25
C VAL A 334 -28.71 -4.38 11.92
N GLY A 335 -28.62 -4.71 10.63
CA GLY A 335 -27.73 -5.73 10.09
C GLY A 335 -26.40 -5.12 9.65
N ILE A 336 -25.32 -5.88 9.83
CA ILE A 336 -23.98 -5.56 9.33
C ILE A 336 -23.55 -6.74 8.46
N SER A 337 -23.19 -6.48 7.20
CA SER A 337 -22.56 -7.44 6.30
C SER A 337 -21.35 -6.82 5.60
N ASP A 338 -20.56 -7.65 4.93
CA ASP A 338 -19.39 -7.21 4.16
C ASP A 338 -18.38 -6.37 4.98
N LEU A 339 -18.12 -6.81 6.21
CA LEU A 339 -17.26 -6.09 7.15
C LEU A 339 -15.79 -6.09 6.70
N SER A 340 -15.23 -4.89 6.56
CA SER A 340 -13.82 -4.61 6.32
C SER A 340 -13.27 -3.77 7.47
N ILE A 341 -12.14 -4.20 8.04
CA ILE A 341 -11.44 -3.54 9.13
C ILE A 341 -9.96 -3.41 8.77
N VAL A 342 -9.51 -2.17 8.56
CA VAL A 342 -8.12 -1.86 8.20
C VAL A 342 -7.55 -0.80 9.14
N LEU A 343 -6.47 -1.12 9.85
CA LEU A 343 -5.73 -0.15 10.65
C LEU A 343 -4.98 0.84 9.76
N TYR A 344 -5.03 2.11 10.15
CA TYR A 344 -4.30 3.16 9.48
C TYR A 344 -2.80 3.02 9.79
N PRO A 345 -1.93 3.02 8.77
CA PRO A 345 -0.48 2.97 9.00
C PRO A 345 0.04 4.26 9.67
N GLY A 346 1.15 4.13 10.40
CA GLY A 346 1.79 5.22 11.15
C GLY A 346 1.38 5.29 12.63
N ASN A 347 1.61 6.44 13.26
CA ASN A 347 1.43 6.64 14.71
C ASN A 347 -0.01 6.90 15.16
N ALA A 348 -0.99 6.71 14.27
CA ALA A 348 -2.39 6.86 14.62
C ALA A 348 -2.95 5.49 15.03
N SER A 349 -3.37 5.33 16.29
CA SER A 349 -4.19 4.20 16.73
C SER A 349 -5.59 4.31 16.13
N LEU A 350 -5.68 4.21 14.81
CA LEU A 350 -6.84 4.53 13.99
C LEU A 350 -7.17 3.30 13.13
N ALA A 351 -8.46 3.02 12.97
CA ALA A 351 -8.96 1.97 12.10
C ALA A 351 -10.03 2.55 11.17
N VAL A 352 -10.03 2.11 9.91
CA VAL A 352 -11.11 2.33 8.95
C VAL A 352 -11.96 1.08 8.95
N VAL A 353 -13.22 1.24 9.32
CA VAL A 353 -14.23 0.18 9.38
C VAL A 353 -15.27 0.48 8.33
N SER A 354 -15.42 -0.38 7.32
CA SER A 354 -16.43 -0.24 6.28
C SER A 354 -17.32 -1.48 6.23
N PHE A 355 -18.62 -1.30 6.01
CA PHE A 355 -19.58 -2.40 5.96
C PHE A 355 -20.87 -1.98 5.27
N GLN A 356 -21.64 -2.96 4.79
CA GLN A 356 -23.02 -2.74 4.40
C GLN A 356 -23.91 -2.74 5.64
N GLN A 357 -24.64 -1.64 5.84
CA GLN A 357 -25.62 -1.48 6.90
C GLN A 357 -27.02 -1.72 6.34
N ASP A 358 -27.71 -2.74 6.84
CA ASP A 358 -29.15 -2.94 6.62
C ASP A 358 -29.91 -2.38 7.83
N TYR A 359 -30.55 -1.23 7.66
CA TYR A 359 -31.27 -0.55 8.73
C TYR A 359 -32.77 -0.66 8.51
N ALA A 360 -33.51 -1.08 9.53
CA ALA A 360 -34.96 -1.02 9.57
C ALA A 360 -35.44 -0.44 10.91
N SER A 361 -36.50 0.35 10.87
CA SER A 361 -37.16 0.93 12.05
C SER A 361 -38.64 1.13 11.78
N SER A 362 -39.38 1.55 12.81
CA SER A 362 -40.84 1.76 12.73
C SER A 362 -41.34 2.72 11.64
N ASN A 363 -40.45 3.48 11.00
CA ASN A 363 -40.82 4.42 9.94
C ASN A 363 -39.72 4.63 8.86
N LEU A 364 -38.69 3.78 8.80
CA LEU A 364 -37.63 3.88 7.79
C LEU A 364 -36.96 2.51 7.60
N ALA A 365 -36.71 2.13 6.35
CA ALA A 365 -35.81 1.05 5.97
C ALA A 365 -34.83 1.56 4.91
N ASN A 366 -33.55 1.19 5.03
CA ASN A 366 -32.48 1.62 4.11
C ASN A 366 -31.29 0.64 4.19
N ILE A 367 -30.72 0.29 3.03
CA ILE A 367 -29.45 -0.41 2.91
C ILE A 367 -28.41 0.55 2.35
N MET A 368 -27.29 0.72 3.04
CA MET A 368 -26.20 1.61 2.58
C MET A 368 -24.82 1.07 2.90
N GLN A 369 -23.83 1.46 2.11
CA GLN A 369 -22.42 1.27 2.45
C GLN A 369 -22.00 2.36 3.43
N LYS A 370 -21.41 1.95 4.55
CA LYS A 370 -21.06 2.82 5.66
C LYS A 370 -19.57 2.74 5.92
N ARG A 371 -18.96 3.89 6.20
CA ARG A 371 -17.56 4.00 6.64
C ARG A 371 -17.48 4.72 7.97
N GLN A 372 -16.71 4.15 8.87
CA GLN A 372 -16.40 4.71 10.17
C GLN A 372 -14.90 4.74 10.39
N TYR A 373 -14.40 5.81 10.98
CA TYR A 373 -13.04 5.85 11.50
C TYR A 373 -13.10 5.70 13.01
N TRP A 374 -12.38 4.72 13.54
CA TRP A 374 -12.32 4.40 14.96
C TRP A 374 -10.95 4.76 15.51
N ILE A 375 -10.90 5.52 16.59
CA ILE A 375 -9.66 5.87 17.30
C ILE A 375 -9.60 5.10 18.63
N HIS A 376 -8.43 4.58 18.97
CA HIS A 376 -8.20 3.95 20.26
C HIS A 376 -7.80 5.00 21.29
N GLU A 377 -8.73 5.39 22.17
CA GLU A 377 -8.56 6.37 23.24
C GLU A 377 -9.11 5.83 24.56
N ASP A 378 -8.46 6.14 25.69
CA ASP A 378 -8.84 5.65 27.03
C ASP A 378 -8.98 4.12 27.11
N ASN A 379 -8.07 3.39 26.44
CA ASN A 379 -8.06 1.93 26.36
C ASN A 379 -9.33 1.31 25.73
N ARG A 380 -10.02 2.05 24.85
CA ARG A 380 -11.19 1.59 24.09
C ARG A 380 -11.19 2.18 22.68
N TRP A 381 -11.85 1.51 21.74
CA TRP A 381 -12.09 2.05 20.41
C TRP A 381 -13.33 2.94 20.45
N LYS A 382 -13.24 4.16 19.90
CA LYS A 382 -14.37 5.08 19.75
C LYS A 382 -14.48 5.59 18.32
N ILE A 383 -15.69 5.81 17.85
CA ILE A 383 -15.99 6.36 16.52
C ILE A 383 -15.61 7.84 16.50
N LEU A 384 -14.67 8.20 15.64
CA LEU A 384 -14.20 9.55 15.38
C LEU A 384 -14.87 10.17 14.15
N TYR A 385 -15.26 9.35 13.18
CA TYR A 385 -16.03 9.77 12.01
C TYR A 385 -17.00 8.68 11.58
N GLU A 386 -18.14 9.09 11.02
CA GLU A 386 -19.14 8.21 10.42
C GLU A 386 -19.75 8.87 9.18
N GLY A 387 -19.82 8.15 8.06
CA GLY A 387 -20.39 8.63 6.81
C GLY A 387 -20.73 7.50 5.83
N ALA A 388 -21.23 7.87 4.65
CA ALA A 388 -21.35 6.93 3.53
C ALA A 388 -19.95 6.57 2.98
N ALA A 389 -19.77 5.32 2.55
CA ALA A 389 -18.48 4.80 2.08
C ALA A 389 -18.23 5.03 0.58
#